data_AF-A0A6J6BZI3-F1
#
_entry.id   AF-A0A6J6BZI3-F1
#
_cell.length_a   1.000
_cell.length_b   1.000
_cell.length_c   1.000
_cell.angle_alpha   90.00
_cell.angle_beta   90.00
_cell.angle_gamma   90.00
#
_symmetry.space_group_name_H-M   'P 1'
#
loop_
_entity.id
_entity.type
_entity.pdbx_description
1 polymer ?
#
loop_
_entity_poly.entity_id
_entity_poly.type
_entity_poly.pdbx_seq_one_letter_code
_entity_poly.pdbx_strand_id
1 'polypeptide(L)'
;MRNKSAVVIGAIGLLTTSGALMLGIALGANTATVSVVRETPNQLCFKDTATDQFSELHVETKLKACQVVGMTKQAAIDYLEAADITVRIASEDGEGFALTEDYSDSRVNLDVLVGIVVGASAW
;
A
#
# COMPACT_ATOMS: atom_id res chain seq x y z
N MET A 1 55.16 19.68 -17.45
CA MET A 1 54.43 20.47 -16.43
C MET A 1 53.00 19.96 -16.38
N ARG A 2 52.54 19.40 -15.25
CA ARG A 2 51.15 18.94 -15.10
C ARG A 2 50.26 20.19 -15.18
N ASN A 3 49.46 20.31 -16.22
CA ASN A 3 48.71 21.53 -16.50
C ASN A 3 47.65 21.72 -15.40
N LYS A 4 47.89 22.63 -14.46
CA LYS A 4 47.04 22.85 -13.27
C LYS A 4 45.58 23.05 -13.68
N SER A 5 45.35 23.66 -14.84
CA SER A 5 44.03 23.85 -15.45
C SER A 5 43.31 22.54 -15.79
N ALA A 6 44.03 21.50 -16.25
CA ALA A 6 43.43 20.20 -16.56
C ALA A 6 42.97 19.47 -15.29
N VAL A 7 43.69 19.63 -14.17
CA VAL A 7 43.31 19.06 -12.88
C VAL A 7 42.06 19.75 -12.32
N VAL A 8 41.97 21.08 -12.45
CA VAL A 8 40.81 21.86 -12.01
C VAL A 8 39.56 21.51 -12.82
N ILE A 9 39.68 21.42 -14.15
CA ILE A 9 38.56 21.06 -15.03
C ILE A 9 38.06 19.63 -14.72
N GLY A 10 38.98 18.68 -14.51
CA GLY A 10 38.63 17.31 -14.13
C GLY A 10 37.87 17.24 -12.80
N ALA A 11 38.31 18.00 -11.79
CA ALA A 11 37.64 18.04 -10.49
C ALA A 11 36.23 18.65 -10.57
N ILE A 12 36.05 19.74 -11.33
CA ILE A 12 34.75 20.38 -11.54
C ILE A 12 33.81 19.42 -12.28
N GLY A 13 34.28 18.76 -13.34
CA GLY A 13 33.49 17.80 -14.10
C GLY A 13 33.01 16.60 -13.27
N LEU A 14 33.83 16.12 -12.34
CA LEU A 14 33.46 15.01 -11.45
C LEU A 14 32.42 15.44 -10.42
N LEU A 15 32.53 16.66 -9.89
CA LEU A 15 31.59 17.22 -8.93
C LEU A 15 30.23 17.49 -9.58
N THR A 16 30.20 18.04 -10.80
CA THR A 16 28.94 18.31 -11.50
C THR A 16 28.21 17.04 -11.91
N THR A 17 28.92 16.02 -12.40
CA THR A 17 28.32 14.72 -12.74
C THR A 17 27.80 13.99 -11.51
N SER A 18 28.54 14.03 -10.40
CA SER A 18 28.10 13.43 -9.13
C SER A 18 26.87 14.16 -8.57
N GLY A 19 26.84 15.50 -8.64
CA GLY A 19 25.67 16.30 -8.25
C GLY A 19 24.44 16.00 -9.10
N ALA A 20 24.60 15.92 -10.42
CA ALA A 20 23.51 15.59 -11.35
C ALA A 20 22.97 14.17 -11.12
N LEU A 21 23.83 13.19 -10.82
CA LEU A 21 23.42 11.83 -10.50
C LEU A 21 22.58 11.78 -9.21
N MET A 22 23.02 12.45 -8.14
CA MET A 22 22.28 12.49 -6.89
C MET A 22 20.92 13.18 -7.04
N LEU A 23 20.86 14.27 -7.80
CA LEU A 23 19.60 14.93 -8.14
C LEU A 23 18.68 14.02 -8.98
N GLY A 24 19.24 13.31 -9.96
CA GLY A 24 18.49 12.37 -10.79
C GLY A 24 17.91 11.21 -9.98
N ILE A 25 18.66 10.66 -9.03
CA ILE A 25 18.19 9.61 -8.13
C ILE A 25 17.09 10.15 -7.20
N ALA A 26 17.29 11.31 -6.58
CA ALA A 26 16.31 11.90 -5.68
C ALA A 26 14.99 12.20 -6.39
N LEU A 27 15.05 12.75 -7.61
CA LEU A 27 13.85 13.04 -8.41
C LEU A 27 13.19 11.75 -8.94
N GLY A 28 13.98 10.79 -9.43
CA GLY A 28 13.47 9.51 -9.93
C GLY A 28 12.81 8.66 -8.86
N ALA A 29 13.36 8.65 -7.64
CA ALA A 29 12.80 7.90 -6.50
C ALA A 29 11.37 8.34 -6.15
N ASN A 30 11.05 9.63 -6.27
CA ASN A 30 9.70 10.14 -6.03
C ASN A 30 8.68 9.71 -7.10
N THR A 31 9.14 9.27 -8.27
CA THR A 31 8.27 8.82 -9.38
C THR A 31 8.15 7.31 -9.48
N ALA A 32 8.98 6.56 -8.75
CA ALA A 32 8.87 5.11 -8.68
C ALA A 32 7.67 4.74 -7.80
N THR A 33 6.52 4.49 -8.43
CA THR A 33 5.30 3.99 -7.80
C THR A 33 5.43 2.50 -7.41
N VAL A 34 6.57 2.10 -6.84
CA VAL A 34 6.79 0.76 -6.31
C VAL A 34 6.27 0.79 -4.87
N SER A 35 5.13 0.14 -4.64
CA SER A 35 4.56 -0.13 -3.31
C SER A 35 4.58 1.09 -2.39
N VAL A 36 3.89 2.16 -2.78
CA VAL A 36 3.62 3.26 -1.84
C VAL A 36 2.81 2.66 -0.72
N VAL A 37 3.41 2.53 0.47
CA VAL A 37 2.68 2.28 1.70
C VAL A 37 1.70 3.43 1.86
N ARG A 38 0.41 3.13 1.74
CA ARG A 38 -0.64 4.15 1.75
C ARG A 38 -1.22 4.27 3.15
N GLU A 39 -1.36 5.50 3.63
CA GLU A 39 -2.22 5.78 4.80
C GLU A 39 -3.65 6.14 4.35
N THR A 40 -3.95 5.99 3.06
CA THR A 40 -5.21 6.43 2.45
C THR A 40 -5.85 5.34 1.58
N PRO A 41 -7.19 5.25 1.55
CA PRO A 41 -7.94 4.32 0.73
C PRO A 41 -7.56 4.31 -0.76
N ASN A 42 -7.55 3.12 -1.37
CA ASN A 42 -7.39 2.95 -2.80
C ASN A 42 -8.65 3.39 -3.57
N GLN A 43 -8.50 4.42 -4.41
CA GLN A 43 -9.60 4.94 -5.22
C GLN A 43 -9.99 4.05 -6.40
N LEU A 44 -9.18 3.03 -6.74
CA LEU A 44 -9.40 2.14 -7.88
C LEU A 44 -10.21 0.89 -7.49
N CYS A 45 -11.21 1.06 -6.62
CA CYS A 45 -12.09 -0.01 -6.17
C CYS A 45 -13.53 0.28 -6.61
N PHE A 46 -14.24 -0.77 -7.04
CA PHE A 46 -15.57 -0.67 -7.61
C PHE A 46 -16.55 -1.54 -6.83
N LYS A 47 -17.80 -1.08 -6.72
CA LYS A 47 -18.87 -1.86 -6.09
C LYS A 47 -19.13 -3.12 -6.90
N ASP A 48 -19.38 -4.23 -6.21
CA ASP A 48 -19.87 -5.44 -6.83
C ASP A 48 -21.28 -5.21 -7.39
N THR A 49 -21.53 -5.64 -8.62
CA THR A 49 -22.81 -5.47 -9.32
C THR A 49 -23.72 -6.70 -9.19
N ALA A 50 -23.28 -7.76 -8.51
CA ALA A 50 -24.07 -8.96 -8.26
C ALA A 50 -25.11 -8.73 -7.14
N THR A 51 -26.13 -7.93 -7.46
CA THR A 51 -27.19 -7.49 -6.51
C THR A 51 -28.10 -8.63 -6.04
N ASP A 52 -28.05 -9.79 -6.69
CA ASP A 52 -28.81 -10.99 -6.34
C ASP A 52 -28.07 -11.93 -5.37
N GLN A 53 -26.75 -11.74 -5.19
CA GLN A 53 -25.90 -12.63 -4.40
C GLN A 53 -25.53 -12.07 -3.03
N PHE A 54 -25.52 -10.75 -2.88
CA PHE A 54 -25.03 -10.08 -1.67
C PHE A 54 -26.02 -9.05 -1.16
N SER A 55 -26.10 -8.89 0.16
CA SER A 55 -26.81 -7.77 0.75
C SER A 55 -26.10 -6.46 0.42
N GLU A 56 -26.83 -5.34 0.44
CA GLU A 56 -26.26 -4.02 0.20
C GLU A 56 -25.10 -3.73 1.16
N LEU A 57 -25.26 -4.09 2.44
CA LEU A 57 -24.21 -3.95 3.45
C LEU A 57 -22.95 -4.72 3.07
N HIS A 58 -23.08 -5.98 2.64
CA HIS A 58 -21.92 -6.78 2.24
C HIS A 58 -21.21 -6.21 1.00
N VAL A 59 -21.96 -5.68 0.02
CA VAL A 59 -21.36 -5.01 -1.14
C VAL A 59 -20.53 -3.79 -0.72
N GLU A 60 -20.99 -3.02 0.26
CA GLU A 60 -20.24 -1.89 0.81
C GLU A 60 -19.02 -2.33 1.61
N THR A 61 -19.14 -3.39 2.40
CA THR A 61 -18.03 -4.01 3.12
C THR A 61 -16.97 -4.52 2.14
N LYS A 62 -17.34 -5.16 1.03
CA LYS A 62 -16.41 -5.58 -0.03
C LYS A 62 -15.68 -4.41 -0.68
N LEU A 63 -16.40 -3.31 -0.95
CA LEU A 63 -15.78 -2.10 -1.49
C LEU A 63 -14.72 -1.55 -0.53
N LYS A 64 -15.05 -1.44 0.76
CA LYS A 64 -14.13 -0.96 1.79
C LYS A 64 -12.95 -1.91 2.01
N ALA A 65 -13.16 -3.22 1.93
CA ALA A 65 -12.09 -4.22 1.97
C ALA A 65 -11.10 -4.00 0.82
N CYS A 66 -11.58 -3.83 -0.43
CA CYS A 66 -10.71 -3.51 -1.56
C CYS A 66 -9.90 -2.23 -1.32
N GLN A 67 -10.53 -1.22 -0.74
CA GLN A 67 -9.92 0.09 -0.52
C GLN A 67 -8.71 0.07 0.42
N VAL A 68 -8.66 -0.87 1.38
CA VAL A 68 -7.55 -0.95 2.33
C VAL A 68 -6.34 -1.76 1.85
N VAL A 69 -6.44 -2.43 0.70
CA VAL A 69 -5.29 -3.15 0.14
C VAL A 69 -4.17 -2.16 -0.23
N GLY A 70 -2.98 -2.41 0.28
CA GLY A 70 -1.81 -1.54 0.19
C GLY A 70 -1.69 -0.51 1.32
N MET A 71 -2.65 -0.47 2.26
CA MET A 71 -2.54 0.37 3.45
C MET A 71 -1.67 -0.26 4.55
N THR A 72 -1.18 0.55 5.49
CA THR A 72 -0.62 0.01 6.73
C THR A 72 -1.69 -0.73 7.52
N LYS A 73 -1.28 -1.74 8.30
CA LYS A 73 -2.18 -2.50 9.17
C LYS A 73 -3.04 -1.58 10.04
N GLN A 74 -2.43 -0.61 10.72
CA GLN A 74 -3.15 0.27 11.62
C GLN A 74 -4.11 1.20 10.88
N ALA A 75 -3.69 1.84 9.78
CA ALA A 75 -4.58 2.71 9.02
C ALA A 75 -5.75 1.95 8.40
N ALA A 76 -5.53 0.71 7.98
CA ALA A 76 -6.60 -0.16 7.49
C ALA A 76 -7.63 -0.48 8.59
N ILE A 77 -7.15 -0.83 9.79
CA ILE A 77 -8.01 -1.08 10.96
C ILE A 77 -8.82 0.17 11.29
N ASP A 78 -8.15 1.32 11.47
CA ASP A 78 -8.81 2.58 11.81
C ASP A 78 -9.87 2.97 10.77
N TYR A 79 -9.57 2.79 9.48
CA TYR A 79 -10.48 3.08 8.38
C TYR A 79 -11.74 2.19 8.36
N LEU A 80 -11.57 0.90 8.64
CA LEU A 80 -12.66 -0.07 8.63
C LEU A 80 -13.52 0.04 9.90
N GLU A 81 -12.90 0.18 11.07
CA GLU A 81 -13.61 0.34 12.34
C GLU A 81 -14.40 1.66 12.39
N ALA A 82 -13.87 2.74 11.80
CA ALA A 82 -14.63 3.99 11.63
C ALA A 82 -15.87 3.85 10.75
N ALA A 83 -16.02 2.73 10.04
CA ALA A 83 -17.18 2.37 9.24
C ALA A 83 -18.02 1.25 9.86
N ASP A 84 -17.85 0.97 11.15
CA ASP A 84 -18.53 -0.09 11.90
C ASP A 84 -18.29 -1.51 11.32
N ILE A 85 -17.17 -1.71 10.62
CA ILE A 85 -16.75 -3.01 10.10
C ILE A 85 -15.82 -3.68 11.11
N THR A 86 -16.16 -4.91 11.50
CA THR A 86 -15.31 -5.74 12.35
C THR A 86 -14.10 -6.24 11.57
N VAL A 87 -12.90 -6.01 12.09
CA VAL A 87 -11.65 -6.43 11.44
C VAL A 87 -11.10 -7.69 12.13
N ARG A 88 -10.64 -8.66 11.34
CA ARG A 88 -9.87 -9.83 11.79
C ARG A 88 -8.60 -9.94 10.99
N ILE A 89 -7.52 -10.39 11.61
CA ILE A 89 -6.30 -10.76 10.90
C ILE A 89 -6.40 -12.24 10.55
N ALA A 90 -6.51 -12.54 9.26
CA ALA A 90 -6.54 -13.91 8.75
C ALA A 90 -5.14 -14.49 8.58
N SER A 91 -4.17 -13.66 8.20
CA SER A 91 -2.78 -14.04 8.09
C SER A 91 -1.88 -12.85 8.41
N GLU A 92 -0.76 -13.10 9.09
CA GLU A 92 0.29 -12.11 9.32
C GLU A 92 1.66 -12.73 9.03
N ASP A 93 2.42 -12.10 8.14
CA ASP A 93 3.77 -12.51 7.74
C ASP A 93 3.88 -13.97 7.27
N GLY A 94 2.81 -14.49 6.67
CA GLY A 94 2.72 -15.86 6.15
C GLY A 94 2.21 -16.88 7.17
N GLU A 95 1.90 -16.47 8.41
CA GLU A 95 1.25 -17.30 9.41
C GLU A 95 -0.26 -17.05 9.43
N GLY A 96 -1.05 -18.08 9.13
CA GLY A 96 -2.51 -18.01 9.14
C GLY A 96 -3.09 -18.22 10.54
N PHE A 97 -4.14 -17.47 10.87
CA PHE A 97 -4.90 -17.60 12.12
C PHE A 97 -6.19 -18.40 11.90
N ALA A 98 -6.58 -19.18 12.90
CA ALA A 98 -7.83 -19.92 12.87
C ALA A 98 -9.03 -18.97 12.99
N LEU A 99 -9.92 -18.98 11.99
CA LEU A 99 -11.13 -18.16 11.94
C LEU A 99 -12.37 -19.05 11.82
N THR A 100 -13.50 -18.54 12.32
CA THR A 100 -14.80 -19.16 12.12
C THR A 100 -15.33 -18.84 10.72
N GLU A 101 -15.95 -19.84 10.07
CA GLU A 101 -16.52 -19.76 8.72
C GLU A 101 -17.99 -19.28 8.71
N ASP A 102 -18.51 -18.78 9.83
CA ASP A 102 -19.81 -18.13 9.87
C ASP A 102 -19.82 -16.90 8.97
N TYR A 103 -20.94 -16.62 8.29
CA TYR A 103 -21.06 -15.48 7.39
C TYR A 103 -21.50 -14.21 8.15
N SER A 104 -20.87 -13.07 7.85
CA SER A 104 -21.21 -11.75 8.39
C SER A 104 -21.07 -10.65 7.34
N ASP A 105 -22.12 -9.85 7.18
CA ASP A 105 -22.12 -8.74 6.23
C ASP A 105 -21.17 -7.59 6.61
N SER A 106 -20.78 -7.49 7.88
CA SER A 106 -20.04 -6.35 8.44
C SER A 106 -18.65 -6.72 8.97
N ARG A 107 -17.98 -7.67 8.30
CA ARG A 107 -16.67 -8.16 8.77
C ARG A 107 -15.69 -8.34 7.63
N VAL A 108 -14.43 -7.97 7.89
CA VAL A 108 -13.32 -8.06 6.94
C VAL A 108 -12.17 -8.82 7.57
N ASN A 109 -11.65 -9.78 6.83
CA ASN A 109 -10.45 -10.53 7.11
C ASN A 109 -9.27 -9.92 6.34
N LEU A 110 -8.21 -9.54 7.03
CA LEU A 110 -7.00 -8.95 6.45
C LEU A 110 -5.85 -9.96 6.42
N ASP A 111 -5.15 -9.98 5.29
CA ASP A 111 -3.85 -10.61 5.14
C ASP A 111 -2.78 -9.53 5.18
N VAL A 112 -1.86 -9.64 6.14
CA VAL A 112 -0.83 -8.65 6.40
C VAL A 112 0.54 -9.23 6.11
N LEU A 113 1.39 -8.46 5.42
CA LEU A 113 2.79 -8.81 5.17
C LEU A 113 3.66 -7.56 5.40
N VAL A 114 4.63 -7.68 6.30
CA VAL A 114 5.55 -6.61 6.72
C VAL A 114 4.79 -5.34 7.10
N GLY A 115 3.70 -5.49 7.88
CA GLY A 115 2.85 -4.39 8.34
C GLY A 115 1.96 -3.74 7.29
N ILE A 116 1.88 -4.30 6.07
CA ILE A 116 1.06 -3.80 4.96
C ILE A 116 -0.05 -4.81 4.66
N VAL A 117 -1.27 -4.33 4.43
CA VAL A 117 -2.38 -5.16 3.96
C VAL A 117 -2.14 -5.57 2.52
N VAL A 118 -1.97 -6.87 2.27
CA VAL A 118 -1.78 -7.45 0.93
C VAL A 118 -3.03 -8.17 0.41
N GLY A 119 -3.96 -8.49 1.30
CA GLY A 119 -5.26 -9.08 0.99
C GLY A 119 -6.33 -8.61 1.97
N ALA A 120 -7.56 -8.48 1.49
CA ALA A 120 -8.71 -8.13 2.32
C ALA A 120 -9.97 -8.79 1.74
N SER A 121 -10.67 -9.58 2.55
CA SER A 121 -11.89 -10.28 2.13
C SER A 121 -13.03 -9.97 3.10
N ALA A 122 -14.19 -9.60 2.55
CA ALA A 122 -15.41 -9.49 3.34
C ALA A 122 -15.97 -10.90 3.58
N TRP A 123 -16.27 -11.24 4.84
CA TRP A 123 -16.66 -12.60 5.26
C TRP A 123 -17.73 -12.64 6.35
#